data_AF-A0AB34J7A9-F1
#
_entry.id   AF-A0AB34J7A9-F1
#
_cell.length_a   1.000
_cell.length_b   1.000
_cell.length_c   1.000
_cell.angle_alpha   90.00
_cell.angle_beta   90.00
_cell.angle_gamma   90.00
#
_symmetry.space_group_name_H-M   'P 1'
#
loop_
_entity.id
_entity.type
_entity.pdbx_description
1 polymer ?
#
loop_
_entity_poly.entity_id
_entity_poly.type
_entity_poly.pdbx_seq_one_letter_code
_entity_poly.pdbx_strand_id
1 'polypeptide(L)'
;MVDASALAATTAPPYPPPPDAPPAAPSTPPAGSPLPAPAHPAYAALTSTPPLRFSFVGDGRYCGDGGAELERLWRASEWKPLKGCDGRFTCRERALAAVSLPRLAASLALRLAAPVVCCRPAANGCDGVQVVRLRGGGGVLSYEKPSRGVYVHTLNTESGLSRKLIGLGCEQPLIAALNEEAAMLFSTLTHVLRRIPEPERTRTAPAVCVAMRVLLARSATRG
;
A
#
# COMPACT_ATOMS: atom_id res chain seq x y z
N MET A 1 -22.69 -17.87 -61.23
CA MET A 1 -23.14 -16.62 -61.87
C MET A 1 -24.63 -16.52 -61.68
N VAL A 2 -25.06 -15.70 -60.72
CA VAL A 2 -26.44 -15.20 -60.62
C VAL A 2 -26.30 -13.77 -60.14
N ASP A 3 -26.90 -12.87 -60.90
CA ASP A 3 -26.82 -11.43 -60.76
C ASP A 3 -28.21 -10.88 -60.39
N ALA A 4 -28.19 -9.66 -59.87
CA ALA A 4 -29.23 -8.65 -59.81
C ALA A 4 -30.31 -8.73 -58.73
N SER A 5 -30.10 -7.84 -57.75
CA SER A 5 -31.03 -6.73 -57.42
C SER A 5 -32.41 -7.05 -56.84
N ALA A 6 -32.56 -6.73 -55.54
CA ALA A 6 -33.78 -6.13 -55.04
C ALA A 6 -33.45 -5.17 -53.88
N LEU A 7 -33.71 -3.88 -54.14
CA LEU A 7 -33.74 -2.80 -53.15
C LEU A 7 -34.81 -3.07 -52.08
N ALA A 8 -34.47 -2.85 -50.81
CA ALA A 8 -35.45 -2.48 -49.80
C ALA A 8 -34.85 -1.38 -48.91
N ALA A 9 -35.41 -0.18 -49.03
CA ALA A 9 -35.10 0.97 -48.21
C ALA A 9 -35.47 0.69 -46.74
N THR A 10 -34.48 0.64 -45.86
CA THR A 10 -34.70 0.64 -44.41
C THR A 10 -34.82 2.08 -43.94
N THR A 11 -36.04 2.49 -43.65
CA THR A 11 -36.38 3.72 -42.94
C THR A 11 -35.83 3.65 -41.52
N ALA A 12 -35.07 4.67 -41.12
CA ALA A 12 -34.54 4.81 -39.77
C ALA A 12 -35.68 4.96 -38.74
N PRO A 13 -35.56 4.36 -37.54
CA PRO A 13 -36.47 4.65 -36.44
C PRO A 13 -36.25 6.09 -35.90
N PRO A 14 -37.29 6.74 -35.37
CA PRO A 14 -37.20 8.09 -34.80
C PRO A 14 -36.32 8.09 -33.54
N TYR A 15 -35.52 9.16 -33.39
CA TYR A 15 -34.72 9.44 -32.21
C TYR A 15 -35.58 9.43 -30.92
N PRO A 16 -35.09 8.89 -29.80
CA PRO A 16 -35.75 9.06 -28.52
C PRO A 16 -35.74 10.54 -28.08
N PRO A 17 -36.77 11.00 -27.36
CA PRO A 17 -36.78 12.34 -26.77
C PRO A 17 -35.61 12.52 -25.79
N PRO A 18 -35.09 13.75 -25.64
CA PRO A 18 -34.02 14.04 -24.68
C PRO A 18 -34.50 13.76 -23.23
N PRO A 19 -33.62 13.26 -22.35
CA PRO A 19 -33.95 13.05 -20.94
C PRO A 19 -34.23 14.39 -20.23
N ASP A 20 -35.22 14.36 -19.34
CA ASP A 20 -35.66 15.47 -18.51
C ASP A 20 -34.50 16.16 -17.77
N ALA A 21 -34.59 17.48 -17.68
CA ALA A 21 -33.63 18.31 -16.96
C ALA A 21 -33.50 17.86 -15.48
N PRO A 22 -32.27 17.84 -14.93
CA PRO A 22 -32.06 17.43 -13.55
C PRO A 22 -32.74 18.41 -12.56
N PRO A 23 -33.28 17.91 -11.44
CA PRO A 23 -33.90 18.75 -10.42
C PRO A 23 -32.88 19.72 -9.78
N ALA A 24 -33.39 20.89 -9.38
CA ALA A 24 -32.64 21.97 -8.75
C ALA A 24 -31.81 21.50 -7.54
N ALA A 25 -30.60 22.03 -7.45
CA ALA A 25 -29.64 21.71 -6.40
C ALA A 25 -30.16 22.10 -4.99
N PRO A 26 -29.93 21.28 -3.96
CA PRO A 26 -30.26 21.65 -2.59
C PRO A 26 -29.34 22.76 -2.06
N SER A 27 -29.96 23.66 -1.31
CA SER A 27 -29.41 24.85 -0.68
C SER A 27 -28.27 24.54 0.31
N THR A 28 -27.27 25.41 0.29
CA THR A 28 -26.07 25.41 1.13
C THR A 28 -26.43 25.55 2.62
N PRO A 29 -25.90 24.71 3.53
CA PRO A 29 -25.98 24.96 4.96
C PRO A 29 -24.96 26.04 5.41
N PRO A 30 -25.23 26.78 6.50
CA PRO A 30 -24.37 27.86 6.96
C PRO A 30 -23.07 27.35 7.57
N ALA A 31 -22.02 28.16 7.42
CA ALA A 31 -20.68 27.94 7.97
C ALA A 31 -20.71 27.92 9.51
N GLY A 32 -20.73 26.71 10.09
CA GLY A 32 -20.42 26.47 11.48
C GLY A 32 -18.90 26.46 11.68
N SER A 33 -18.42 27.34 12.54
CA SER A 33 -17.03 27.45 12.96
C SER A 33 -16.45 26.10 13.43
N PRO A 34 -15.20 25.75 13.10
CA PRO A 34 -14.58 24.54 13.64
C PRO A 34 -14.39 24.68 15.16
N LEU A 35 -14.96 23.74 15.89
CA LEU A 35 -14.62 23.50 17.30
C LEU A 35 -13.11 23.26 17.42
N PRO A 36 -12.40 23.92 18.36
CA PRO A 36 -10.98 23.65 18.57
C PRO A 36 -10.81 22.21 19.10
N ALA A 37 -9.96 21.43 18.42
CA ALA A 37 -9.50 20.15 18.93
C ALA A 37 -8.80 20.35 20.30
N PRO A 38 -8.92 19.41 21.25
CA PRO A 38 -8.23 19.52 22.52
C PRO A 38 -6.71 19.57 22.29
N ALA A 39 -6.13 20.74 22.58
CA ALA A 39 -4.71 20.98 22.54
C ALA A 39 -4.05 20.17 23.67
N HIS A 40 -3.53 18.99 23.34
CA HIS A 40 -2.59 18.29 24.21
C HIS A 40 -1.25 19.06 24.17
N PRO A 41 -0.71 19.52 25.32
CA PRO A 41 0.45 20.42 25.37
C PRO A 41 1.81 19.78 24.99
N ALA A 42 1.81 18.66 24.27
CA ALA A 42 3.03 17.98 23.81
C ALA A 42 3.32 18.17 22.30
N TYR A 43 2.48 18.88 21.54
CA TYR A 43 2.57 18.93 20.07
C TYR A 43 3.11 20.24 19.45
N ALA A 44 3.47 21.24 20.26
CA ALA A 44 3.84 22.57 19.76
C ALA A 44 5.33 22.75 19.35
N ALA A 45 6.12 21.68 19.23
CA ALA A 45 7.55 21.76 18.93
C ALA A 45 7.99 20.94 17.70
N LEU A 46 7.20 20.94 16.61
CA LEU A 46 7.52 20.20 15.37
C LEU A 46 7.48 21.07 14.10
N THR A 47 7.99 22.29 14.15
CA THR A 47 8.11 23.17 12.96
C THR A 47 9.57 23.46 12.56
N SER A 48 10.48 22.51 12.73
CA SER A 48 11.67 22.44 11.89
C SER A 48 11.98 20.99 11.52
N THR A 49 11.69 20.62 10.27
CA THR A 49 11.93 19.26 9.76
C THR A 49 13.19 19.25 8.91
N PRO A 50 14.38 18.95 9.46
CA PRO A 50 15.43 18.34 8.65
C PRO A 50 14.98 16.93 8.25
N PRO A 51 15.30 16.44 7.03
CA PRO A 51 14.79 15.15 6.55
C PRO A 51 15.39 14.02 7.39
N LEU A 52 14.55 13.33 8.18
CA LEU A 52 14.98 12.14 8.92
C LEU A 52 15.42 11.09 7.91
N ARG A 53 16.74 10.86 7.83
CA ARG A 53 17.30 9.89 6.89
C ARG A 53 16.74 8.48 7.11
N PHE A 54 16.27 8.12 8.32
CA PHE A 54 15.50 6.89 8.58
C PHE A 54 14.49 7.09 9.72
N SER A 55 13.19 6.79 9.54
CA SER A 55 12.25 6.64 10.66
C SER A 55 11.08 5.71 10.39
N PHE A 56 10.95 4.69 11.23
CA PHE A 56 9.72 4.03 11.65
C PHE A 56 9.95 3.62 13.09
N VAL A 57 9.05 3.92 14.03
CA VAL A 57 9.12 3.37 15.40
C VAL A 57 7.73 2.99 15.91
N GLY A 58 7.07 2.07 15.20
CA GLY A 58 5.97 1.28 15.75
C GLY A 58 6.51 -0.02 16.35
N ASP A 59 6.28 -0.22 17.66
CA ASP A 59 6.81 -1.25 18.59
C ASP A 59 8.26 -1.09 19.11
N GLY A 60 9.06 -0.18 18.54
CA GLY A 60 10.42 0.11 19.00
C GLY A 60 11.49 -0.94 18.67
N ARG A 61 11.11 -2.12 18.15
CA ARG A 61 12.03 -3.23 17.88
C ARG A 61 12.72 -3.11 16.52
N TYR A 62 12.13 -2.37 15.58
CA TYR A 62 12.59 -2.29 14.19
C TYR A 62 12.88 -0.86 13.73
N CYS A 63 13.58 -0.09 14.56
CA CYS A 63 13.93 1.30 14.27
C CYS A 63 14.70 1.43 12.95
N GLY A 64 14.17 2.23 12.03
CA GLY A 64 14.79 2.47 10.71
C GLY A 64 14.44 1.42 9.64
N ASP A 65 13.71 0.37 10.00
CA ASP A 65 13.18 -0.65 9.08
C ASP A 65 11.82 -0.24 8.46
N GLY A 66 11.61 1.06 8.27
CA GLY A 66 10.38 1.61 7.70
C GLY A 66 10.42 3.14 7.52
N GLY A 67 9.27 3.72 7.17
CA GLY A 67 9.11 5.15 6.91
C GLY A 67 8.01 5.81 7.74
N ALA A 68 7.94 7.14 7.67
CA ALA A 68 6.91 7.93 8.33
C ALA A 68 5.47 7.54 7.91
N GLU A 69 5.30 7.09 6.66
CA GLU A 69 4.01 6.57 6.17
C GLU A 69 3.61 5.26 6.85
N LEU A 70 4.59 4.40 7.14
CA LEU A 70 4.35 3.15 7.87
C LEU A 70 3.96 3.43 9.32
N GLU A 71 4.61 4.42 9.95
CA GLU A 71 4.27 4.85 11.31
C GLU A 71 2.89 5.52 11.38
N ARG A 72 2.52 6.32 10.36
CA ARG A 72 1.18 6.89 10.24
C ARG A 72 0.13 5.78 10.22
N LEU A 73 0.35 4.73 9.42
CA LEU A 73 -0.55 3.59 9.36
C LEU A 73 -0.57 2.81 10.68
N TRP A 74 0.57 2.63 11.33
CA TRP A 74 0.67 2.03 12.68
C TRP A 74 -0.18 2.78 13.71
N ARG A 75 -0.19 4.11 13.67
CA ARG A 75 -0.96 4.95 14.61
C ARG A 75 -2.46 5.01 14.29
N ALA A 76 -2.86 4.67 13.05
CA ALA A 76 -4.24 4.76 12.61
C ALA A 76 -5.13 3.61 13.10
N SER A 77 -4.56 2.52 13.62
CA SER A 77 -5.30 1.31 14.03
C SER A 77 -4.52 0.49 15.06
N GLU A 78 -5.19 -0.44 15.73
CA GLU A 78 -4.53 -1.38 16.64
C GLU A 78 -3.90 -2.55 15.86
N TRP A 79 -2.60 -2.45 15.61
CA TRP A 79 -1.82 -3.49 14.96
C TRP A 79 -1.17 -4.42 15.99
N LYS A 80 -1.30 -5.74 15.78
CA LYS A 80 -0.74 -6.77 16.67
C LYS A 80 0.39 -7.54 15.99
N PRO A 81 1.55 -7.70 16.64
CA PRO A 81 2.64 -8.51 16.10
C PRO A 81 2.19 -9.94 15.81
N LEU A 82 2.60 -10.48 14.66
CA LEU A 82 2.42 -11.89 14.35
C LEU A 82 3.52 -12.72 15.04
N LYS A 83 3.13 -13.73 15.81
CA LYS A 83 4.06 -14.61 16.52
C LYS A 83 5.01 -15.29 15.53
N GLY A 84 6.33 -15.18 15.78
CA GLY A 84 7.37 -15.76 14.93
C GLY A 84 7.52 -15.11 13.56
N CYS A 85 6.90 -13.95 13.34
CA CYS A 85 6.89 -13.22 12.07
C CYS A 85 7.35 -11.78 12.30
N ASP A 86 8.61 -11.61 12.68
CA ASP A 86 9.22 -10.33 13.03
C ASP A 86 8.98 -9.24 11.97
N GLY A 87 8.63 -8.03 12.41
CA GLY A 87 8.29 -6.92 11.54
C GLY A 87 6.96 -7.07 10.78
N ARG A 88 6.10 -8.02 11.16
CA ARG A 88 4.77 -8.21 10.55
C ARG A 88 3.67 -8.10 11.60
N PHE A 89 2.65 -7.33 11.27
CA PHE A 89 1.56 -7.01 12.19
C PHE A 89 0.21 -7.16 11.50
N THR A 90 -0.80 -7.58 12.25
CA THR A 90 -2.17 -7.73 11.75
C THR A 90 -3.12 -6.82 12.47
N CYS A 91 -4.12 -6.34 11.75
CA CYS A 91 -5.24 -5.59 12.31
C CYS A 91 -6.48 -6.49 12.33
N ARG A 92 -7.25 -6.44 13.43
CA ARG A 92 -8.53 -7.17 13.58
C ARG A 92 -9.75 -6.28 13.53
N GLU A 93 -9.57 -5.00 13.24
CA GLU A 93 -10.67 -4.05 13.14
C GLU A 93 -11.54 -4.36 11.91
N ARG A 94 -12.84 -4.53 12.14
CA ARG A 94 -13.81 -4.84 11.08
C ARG A 94 -13.88 -3.74 10.03
N ALA A 95 -13.70 -2.48 10.43
CA ALA A 95 -13.71 -1.34 9.52
C ALA A 95 -12.59 -1.44 8.48
N LEU A 96 -11.34 -1.72 8.89
CA LEU A 96 -10.25 -1.93 7.95
C LEU A 96 -10.47 -3.17 7.08
N ALA A 97 -10.99 -4.24 7.67
CA ALA A 97 -11.26 -5.49 6.96
C ALA A 97 -12.35 -5.35 5.86
N ALA A 98 -13.21 -4.33 5.93
CA ALA A 98 -14.23 -4.05 4.93
C ALA A 98 -13.72 -3.17 3.76
N VAL A 99 -12.48 -2.69 3.82
CA VAL A 99 -11.92 -1.73 2.88
C VAL A 99 -10.79 -2.37 2.08
N SER A 100 -10.87 -2.29 0.74
CA SER A 100 -9.81 -2.78 -0.14
C SER A 100 -8.52 -2.00 0.03
N LEU A 101 -7.37 -2.60 -0.28
CA LEU A 101 -6.08 -1.95 -0.09
C LEU A 101 -5.94 -0.59 -0.84
N PRO A 102 -6.38 -0.45 -2.10
CA PRO A 102 -6.40 0.86 -2.77
C PRO A 102 -7.23 1.92 -2.04
N ARG A 103 -8.42 1.53 -1.53
CA ARG A 103 -9.29 2.45 -0.77
C ARG A 103 -8.70 2.81 0.58
N LEU A 104 -8.05 1.87 1.28
CA LEU A 104 -7.36 2.11 2.54
C LEU A 104 -6.18 3.08 2.37
N ALA A 105 -5.39 2.89 1.31
CA ALA A 105 -4.28 3.80 1.00
C ALA A 105 -4.77 5.22 0.71
N ALA A 106 -5.87 5.35 -0.04
CA ALA A 106 -6.49 6.63 -0.35
C ALA A 106 -7.11 7.30 0.88
N SER A 107 -7.85 6.57 1.72
CA SER A 107 -8.52 7.14 2.90
C SER A 107 -7.56 7.70 3.95
N LEU A 108 -6.35 7.14 4.02
CA LEU A 108 -5.29 7.60 4.93
C LEU A 108 -4.29 8.55 4.25
N ALA A 109 -4.54 8.91 2.99
CA ALA A 109 -3.67 9.74 2.16
C ALA A 109 -2.19 9.29 2.20
N LEU A 110 -1.96 7.98 2.15
CA LEU A 110 -0.62 7.39 2.24
C LEU A 110 0.21 7.74 1.01
N ARG A 111 1.46 8.12 1.23
CA ARG A 111 2.41 8.32 0.12
C ARG A 111 3.02 6.99 -0.27
N LEU A 112 2.65 6.51 -1.45
CA LEU A 112 3.09 5.21 -1.96
C LEU A 112 4.39 5.34 -2.75
N ALA A 113 5.24 4.32 -2.70
CA ALA A 113 6.43 4.21 -3.55
C ALA A 113 6.10 3.64 -4.95
N ALA A 114 4.95 2.98 -5.08
CA ALA A 114 4.37 2.43 -6.29
C ALA A 114 2.85 2.35 -6.13
N PRO A 115 2.07 2.25 -7.23
CA PRO A 115 0.66 1.85 -7.15
C PRO A 115 0.46 0.53 -6.40
N VAL A 116 -0.77 0.26 -5.97
CA VAL A 116 -1.12 -1.06 -5.42
C VAL A 116 -1.01 -2.10 -6.53
N VAL A 117 -0.26 -3.18 -6.28
CA VAL A 117 -0.01 -4.24 -7.25
C VAL A 117 -0.66 -5.54 -6.79
N CYS A 118 -1.28 -6.26 -7.73
CA CYS A 118 -1.66 -7.65 -7.53
C CYS A 118 -0.43 -8.55 -7.76
N CYS A 119 0.24 -8.96 -6.68
CA CYS A 119 1.41 -9.83 -6.76
C CYS A 119 1.05 -11.29 -7.04
N ARG A 120 -0.18 -11.70 -6.68
CA ARG A 120 -0.68 -13.04 -6.96
C ARG A 120 -2.20 -12.97 -7.15
N PRO A 121 -2.75 -13.36 -8.31
CA PRO A 121 -4.18 -13.40 -8.49
C PRO A 121 -4.81 -14.51 -7.62
N ALA A 122 -6.10 -14.37 -7.31
CA ALA A 122 -6.85 -15.45 -6.71
C ALA A 122 -7.01 -16.59 -7.73
N ALA A 123 -6.57 -17.80 -7.39
CA ALA A 123 -6.62 -18.96 -8.28
C ALA A 123 -6.57 -20.25 -7.46
N ASN A 124 -7.29 -21.30 -7.91
CA ASN A 124 -7.23 -22.65 -7.33
C ASN A 124 -7.43 -22.67 -5.79
N GLY A 125 -8.40 -21.90 -5.29
CA GLY A 125 -8.66 -21.81 -3.84
C GLY A 125 -7.62 -21.01 -3.05
N CYS A 126 -6.61 -20.44 -3.70
CA CYS A 126 -5.69 -19.50 -3.08
C CYS A 126 -6.27 -18.07 -3.09
N ASP A 127 -6.16 -17.40 -1.94
CA ASP A 127 -6.49 -15.98 -1.83
C ASP A 127 -5.53 -15.12 -2.69
N GLY A 128 -6.12 -14.14 -3.38
CA GLY A 128 -5.38 -13.10 -4.09
C GLY A 128 -4.57 -12.24 -3.13
N VAL A 129 -3.40 -11.77 -3.57
CA VAL A 129 -2.47 -10.98 -2.77
C VAL A 129 -2.23 -9.65 -3.45
N GLN A 130 -2.72 -8.59 -2.82
CA GLN A 130 -2.39 -7.22 -3.18
C GLN A 130 -1.29 -6.72 -2.25
N VAL A 131 -0.40 -5.90 -2.78
CA VAL A 131 0.68 -5.29 -2.02
C VAL A 131 0.84 -3.83 -2.41
N VAL A 132 1.30 -3.05 -1.45
CA VAL A 132 1.81 -1.71 -1.70
C VAL A 132 3.05 -1.48 -0.86
N ARG A 133 4.07 -0.86 -1.46
CA ARG A 133 5.23 -0.35 -0.74
C ARG A 133 5.03 1.14 -0.45
N LEU A 134 5.30 1.54 0.79
CA LEU A 134 5.16 2.92 1.22
C LEU A 134 6.43 3.71 0.94
N ARG A 135 6.29 5.02 0.73
CA ARG A 135 7.45 5.91 0.62
C ARG A 135 8.21 5.90 1.95
N GLY A 136 9.52 5.70 1.88
CA GLY A 136 10.36 5.57 3.06
C GLY A 136 10.43 4.15 3.63
N GLY A 137 9.82 3.16 2.99
CA GLY A 137 9.98 1.74 3.32
C GLY A 137 8.81 1.13 4.09
N GLY A 138 8.79 -0.19 4.13
CA GLY A 138 7.68 -1.01 4.60
C GLY A 138 6.51 -1.01 3.62
N GLY A 139 5.42 -1.64 4.04
CA GLY A 139 4.23 -1.73 3.21
C GLY A 139 3.11 -2.51 3.82
N VAL A 140 2.04 -2.63 3.04
CA VAL A 140 0.86 -3.40 3.40
C VAL A 140 0.68 -4.52 2.40
N LEU A 141 0.45 -5.72 2.93
CA LEU A 141 -0.03 -6.87 2.18
C LEU A 141 -1.49 -7.08 2.55
N SER A 142 -2.35 -7.22 1.55
CA SER A 142 -3.76 -7.51 1.73
C SER A 142 -4.13 -8.80 1.02
N TYR A 143 -4.75 -9.71 1.76
CA TYR A 143 -5.41 -10.88 1.21
C TYR A 143 -6.89 -10.57 1.05
N GLU A 144 -7.45 -10.81 -0.14
CA GLU A 144 -8.89 -10.77 -0.34
C GLU A 144 -9.46 -12.17 -0.11
N LYS A 145 -10.50 -12.27 0.72
CA LYS A 145 -11.29 -13.49 0.92
C LYS A 145 -12.57 -13.37 0.08
N PRO A 146 -12.60 -13.90 -1.16
CA PRO A 146 -13.65 -13.59 -2.12
C PRO A 146 -15.04 -14.03 -1.63
N SER A 147 -15.09 -15.14 -0.87
CA SER A 147 -16.33 -15.70 -0.33
C SER A 147 -17.06 -14.79 0.67
N ARG A 148 -16.39 -13.76 1.21
CA ARG A 148 -16.97 -12.85 2.22
C ARG A 148 -16.81 -11.38 1.88
N GLY A 149 -16.09 -11.03 0.81
CA GLY A 149 -15.73 -9.63 0.51
C GLY A 149 -14.92 -8.98 1.63
N VAL A 150 -14.11 -9.76 2.36
CA VAL A 150 -13.33 -9.30 3.52
C VAL A 150 -11.85 -9.30 3.17
N TYR A 151 -11.15 -8.27 3.60
CA TYR A 151 -9.71 -8.10 3.45
C TYR A 151 -8.97 -8.43 4.74
N VAL A 152 -7.80 -9.06 4.62
CA VAL A 152 -6.85 -9.26 5.72
C VAL A 152 -5.60 -8.46 5.45
N HIS A 153 -5.53 -7.28 6.06
CA HIS A 153 -4.38 -6.39 5.97
C HIS A 153 -3.30 -6.80 6.96
N THR A 154 -2.08 -6.93 6.46
CA THR A 154 -0.86 -7.10 7.25
C THR A 154 0.04 -5.90 7.01
N LEU A 155 0.35 -5.16 8.06
CA LEU A 155 1.37 -4.13 8.07
C LEU A 155 2.75 -4.79 8.17
N ASN A 156 3.71 -4.35 7.38
CA ASN A 156 5.04 -4.94 7.38
C ASN A 156 6.11 -3.83 7.40
N THR A 157 7.14 -4.01 8.22
CA THR A 157 8.42 -3.31 8.05
C THR A 157 9.01 -3.65 6.69
N GLU A 158 10.03 -2.91 6.23
CA GLU A 158 10.66 -3.17 4.94
C GLU A 158 11.22 -4.60 4.88
N SER A 159 11.97 -5.00 5.91
CA SER A 159 12.50 -6.35 6.02
C SER A 159 11.39 -7.42 6.13
N GLY A 160 10.32 -7.15 6.87
CA GLY A 160 9.15 -8.04 6.98
C GLY A 160 8.44 -8.24 5.65
N LEU A 161 8.27 -7.16 4.87
CA LEU A 161 7.65 -7.18 3.56
C LEU A 161 8.50 -7.99 2.58
N SER A 162 9.81 -7.70 2.49
CA SER A 162 10.73 -8.41 1.60
C SER A 162 10.74 -9.90 1.90
N ARG A 163 10.87 -10.31 3.16
CA ARG A 163 10.84 -11.74 3.54
C ARG A 163 9.52 -12.39 3.18
N LYS A 164 8.39 -11.70 3.38
CA LYS A 164 7.08 -12.25 3.06
C LYS A 164 6.90 -12.45 1.56
N LEU A 165 7.32 -11.49 0.73
CA LEU A 165 7.24 -11.63 -0.73
C LEU A 165 8.17 -12.72 -1.26
N ILE A 166 9.40 -12.85 -0.71
CA ILE A 166 10.29 -13.97 -1.04
C ILE A 166 9.62 -15.30 -0.73
N GLY A 167 9.02 -15.44 0.46
CA GLY A 167 8.33 -16.68 0.85
C GLY A 167 7.08 -16.98 0.02
N LEU A 168 6.50 -15.98 -0.65
CA LEU A 168 5.40 -16.15 -1.59
C LEU A 168 5.87 -16.33 -3.04
N GLY A 169 7.14 -16.06 -3.35
CA GLY A 169 7.70 -16.07 -4.71
C GLY A 169 7.06 -15.04 -5.63
N CYS A 170 6.62 -13.89 -5.10
CA CYS A 170 5.82 -12.92 -5.85
C CYS A 170 6.31 -11.46 -5.71
N GLU A 171 7.61 -11.25 -5.49
CA GLU A 171 8.19 -9.91 -5.39
C GLU A 171 8.25 -9.15 -6.73
N GLN A 172 8.31 -9.86 -7.87
CA GLN A 172 8.58 -9.25 -9.17
C GLN A 172 7.55 -8.21 -9.61
N PRO A 173 6.23 -8.44 -9.47
CA PRO A 173 5.23 -7.43 -9.82
C PRO A 173 5.42 -6.13 -9.03
N LEU A 174 5.79 -6.22 -7.75
CA LEU A 174 6.09 -5.02 -6.95
C LEU A 174 7.36 -4.33 -7.44
N ILE A 175 8.44 -5.09 -7.69
CA ILE A 175 9.72 -4.53 -8.19
C ILE A 175 9.49 -3.76 -9.50
N ALA A 176 8.72 -4.33 -10.43
CA ALA A 176 8.43 -3.71 -11.72
C ALA A 176 7.61 -2.42 -11.61
N ALA A 177 6.83 -2.24 -10.54
CA ALA A 177 6.00 -1.06 -10.32
C ALA A 177 6.72 0.08 -9.56
N LEU A 178 7.90 -0.19 -8.99
CA LEU A 178 8.68 0.80 -8.24
C LEU A 178 9.45 1.72 -9.20
N ASN A 179 9.74 2.94 -8.74
CA ASN A 179 10.74 3.78 -9.40
C ASN A 179 12.15 3.16 -9.30
N GLU A 180 13.08 3.62 -10.12
CA GLU A 180 14.42 3.02 -10.26
C GLU A 180 15.16 2.86 -8.93
N GLU A 181 15.23 3.93 -8.11
CA GLU A 181 15.91 3.90 -6.81
C GLU A 181 15.27 2.89 -5.85
N ALA A 182 13.94 2.90 -5.75
CA ALA A 182 13.20 1.99 -4.90
C ALA A 182 13.29 0.54 -5.38
N ALA A 183 13.23 0.32 -6.69
CA ALA A 183 13.38 -0.98 -7.32
C ALA A 183 14.78 -1.56 -7.05
N MET A 184 15.83 -0.74 -7.19
CA MET A 184 17.21 -1.14 -6.92
C MET A 184 17.39 -1.56 -5.46
N LEU A 185 16.93 -0.74 -4.49
CA LEU A 185 17.01 -1.08 -3.07
C LEU A 185 16.26 -2.39 -2.78
N PHE A 186 15.00 -2.49 -3.22
CA PHE A 186 14.14 -3.62 -2.87
C PHE A 186 14.59 -4.92 -3.55
N SER A 187 15.01 -4.86 -4.81
CA SER A 187 15.55 -6.02 -5.54
C SER A 187 16.87 -6.50 -4.94
N THR A 188 17.77 -5.59 -4.56
CA THR A 188 19.04 -5.96 -3.93
C THR A 188 18.78 -6.57 -2.55
N LEU A 189 17.88 -5.97 -1.75
CA LEU A 189 17.52 -6.50 -0.43
C LEU A 189 16.94 -7.91 -0.56
N THR A 190 15.98 -8.12 -1.46
CA THR A 190 15.38 -9.44 -1.66
C THR A 190 16.40 -10.46 -2.17
N HIS A 191 17.33 -10.07 -3.05
CA HIS A 191 18.41 -10.93 -3.52
C HIS A 191 19.33 -11.37 -2.38
N VAL A 192 19.78 -10.44 -1.53
CA VAL A 192 20.64 -10.74 -0.37
C VAL A 192 19.92 -11.67 0.60
N LEU A 193 18.68 -11.32 1.00
CA LEU A 193 17.92 -12.11 1.96
C LEU A 193 17.65 -13.53 1.49
N ARG A 194 17.43 -13.73 0.18
CA ARG A 194 17.22 -15.07 -0.41
C ARG A 194 18.40 -16.01 -0.19
N ARG A 195 19.63 -15.49 -0.05
CA ARG A 195 20.84 -16.28 0.18
C ARG A 195 21.01 -16.71 1.64
N ILE A 196 20.26 -16.10 2.56
CA ILE A 196 20.33 -16.42 3.99
C ILE A 196 19.29 -17.52 4.27
N PRO A 197 19.64 -18.64 4.91
CA PRO A 197 18.68 -19.67 5.30
C PRO A 197 17.73 -19.18 6.40
N GLU A 198 16.61 -19.87 6.59
CA GLU A 198 15.79 -19.70 7.80
C GLU A 198 16.38 -20.58 8.93
N PRO A 199 16.45 -20.11 10.19
CA PRO A 199 15.84 -18.88 10.74
C PRO A 199 16.76 -17.64 10.72
N GLU A 200 18.00 -17.74 10.23
CA GLU A 200 18.98 -16.64 10.21
C GLU A 200 18.45 -15.42 9.45
N ARG A 201 17.73 -15.66 8.35
CA ARG A 201 17.10 -14.60 7.55
C ARG A 201 16.15 -13.77 8.39
N THR A 202 15.30 -14.41 9.18
CA THR A 202 14.37 -13.71 10.08
C THR A 202 15.09 -12.76 11.03
N ARG A 203 16.17 -13.24 11.66
CA ARG A 203 16.94 -12.47 12.65
C ARG A 203 17.75 -11.34 12.03
N THR A 204 18.31 -11.55 10.85
CA THR A 204 19.27 -10.63 10.21
C THR A 204 18.62 -9.59 9.32
N ALA A 205 17.40 -9.84 8.82
CA ALA A 205 16.79 -8.99 7.81
C ALA A 205 16.62 -7.51 8.21
N PRO A 206 16.23 -7.15 9.45
CA PRO A 206 16.15 -5.75 9.85
C PRO A 206 17.50 -5.02 9.74
N ALA A 207 18.58 -5.65 10.23
CA ALA A 207 19.92 -5.08 10.19
C ALA A 207 20.44 -4.90 8.76
N VAL A 208 20.22 -5.91 7.91
CA VAL A 208 20.57 -5.84 6.48
C VAL A 208 19.82 -4.69 5.81
N CYS A 209 18.51 -4.58 6.04
CA CYS A 209 17.70 -3.51 5.48
C CYS A 209 18.22 -2.12 5.88
N VAL A 210 18.46 -1.90 7.18
CA VAL A 210 18.99 -0.62 7.68
C VAL A 210 20.35 -0.31 7.05
N ALA A 211 21.27 -1.28 7.01
CA ALA A 211 22.59 -1.09 6.42
C ALA A 211 22.51 -0.67 4.94
N MET A 212 21.66 -1.31 4.15
CA MET A 212 21.49 -0.99 2.73
C MET A 212 20.94 0.42 2.52
N ARG A 213 19.97 0.84 3.34
CA ARG A 213 19.43 2.20 3.28
C ARG A 213 20.49 3.25 3.64
N VAL A 214 21.34 2.96 4.64
CA VAL A 214 22.48 3.83 5.00
C VAL A 214 23.46 3.97 3.84
N LEU A 215 23.78 2.87 3.16
CA LEU A 215 24.70 2.89 2.02
C LEU A 215 24.14 3.73 0.87
N LEU A 216 22.87 3.56 0.50
CA LEU A 216 22.24 4.36 -0.55
C LEU A 216 22.19 5.85 -0.19
N ALA A 217 21.83 6.18 1.04
CA ALA A 217 21.79 7.57 1.50
C ALA A 217 23.17 8.25 1.45
N ARG A 218 24.27 7.49 1.61
CA ARG A 218 25.63 8.01 1.47
C ARG A 218 26.01 8.20 0.00
N SER A 219 25.60 7.29 -0.88
CA SER A 219 25.84 7.40 -2.33
C SER A 219 25.15 8.63 -2.91
N ALA A 220 23.91 8.92 -2.50
CA ALA A 220 23.15 10.08 -2.96
C ALA A 220 23.75 11.44 -2.55
N THR A 221 24.64 11.49 -1.55
CA THR A 221 25.30 12.73 -1.12
C THR A 221 26.64 13.01 -1.81
N ARG A 222 27.12 12.09 -2.64
CA ARG A 222 28.44 12.17 -3.28
C ARG A 222 28.39 12.48 -4.78
N GLY A 223 27.20 12.46 -5.38
CA GLY A 223 26.95 12.90 -6.76
C GLY A 223 26.29 14.26 -6.76
#